data_AF-A0AAD0TI46-F1
#
_entry.id   AF-A0AAD0TI46-F1
#
_cell.length_a   1.000
_cell.length_b   1.000
_cell.length_c   1.000
_cell.angle_alpha   90.00
_cell.angle_beta   90.00
_cell.angle_gamma   90.00
#
_symmetry.space_group_name_H-M   'P 1'
#
loop_
_entity.id
_entity.type
_entity.pdbx_description
1 polymer ?
#
loop_
_entity_poly.entity_id
_entity_poly.type
_entity_poly.pdbx_seq_one_letter_code
_entity_poly.pdbx_strand_id
1 'polypeptide(L)'
;MSQRKRLIAAAAMATGVLTGAQADESAIQAHCLEKWSGDAMRSYCVEEQRQSAEAVASYSGPIRGQCESEWGSDFHMVLFCIRETQPLRQAASLEQTTNNAAN
;
A
#
# COMPACT_ATOMS: atom_id res chain seq x y z
N MET A 1 -55.37 -5.14 -29.69
CA MET A 1 -55.01 -3.99 -28.84
C MET A 1 -54.92 -4.46 -27.39
N SER A 2 -53.71 -4.51 -26.81
CA SER A 2 -53.46 -4.22 -25.39
C SER A 2 -51.95 -4.26 -25.14
N GLN A 3 -51.35 -3.07 -25.12
CA GLN A 3 -49.94 -2.82 -24.86
C GLN A 3 -49.66 -2.99 -23.37
N ARG A 4 -48.92 -4.03 -22.96
CA ARG A 4 -48.34 -4.09 -21.61
C ARG A 4 -46.85 -3.76 -21.67
N LYS A 5 -46.65 -2.44 -21.62
CA LYS A 5 -45.53 -1.67 -21.07
C LYS A 5 -44.30 -2.48 -20.64
N ARG A 6 -43.22 -2.24 -21.40
CA ARG A 6 -41.83 -2.40 -20.99
C ARG A 6 -41.57 -1.65 -19.68
N LEU A 7 -40.97 -2.34 -18.72
CA LEU A 7 -40.15 -1.72 -17.69
C LEU A 7 -38.84 -2.51 -17.64
N ILE A 8 -37.89 -2.11 -18.49
CA ILE A 8 -36.49 -2.51 -18.33
C ILE A 8 -35.97 -1.68 -17.16
N ALA A 9 -35.90 -2.29 -15.98
CA ALA A 9 -35.14 -1.73 -14.89
C ALA A 9 -33.65 -1.83 -15.26
N ALA A 10 -33.14 -0.81 -15.94
CA ALA A 10 -31.71 -0.59 -16.00
C ALA A 10 -31.27 -0.12 -14.61
N ALA A 11 -30.95 -1.08 -13.74
CA ALA A 11 -30.18 -0.78 -12.54
C ALA A 11 -28.79 -0.35 -13.03
N ALA A 12 -28.58 0.96 -13.09
CA ALA A 12 -27.26 1.55 -13.19
C ALA A 12 -26.46 1.06 -11.96
N MET A 13 -25.66 0.02 -12.15
CA MET A 13 -24.67 -0.38 -11.15
C MET A 13 -23.68 0.78 -11.08
N ALA A 14 -23.73 1.50 -9.96
CA ALA A 14 -22.78 2.55 -9.64
C ALA A 14 -21.37 1.96 -9.71
N THR A 15 -20.60 2.40 -10.71
CA THR A 15 -19.15 2.32 -10.72
C THR A 15 -18.62 3.14 -9.53
N GLY A 16 -18.17 2.45 -8.48
CA GLY A 16 -17.49 3.05 -7.34
C GLY A 16 -16.09 2.45 -7.22
N VAL A 17 -15.08 3.28 -7.45
CA VAL A 17 -13.65 2.94 -7.42
C VAL A 17 -13.23 2.53 -6.00
N LEU A 18 -12.91 1.25 -5.81
CA LEU A 18 -12.23 0.72 -4.61
C LEU A 18 -10.96 -0.07 -5.01
N THR A 19 -10.33 0.31 -6.12
CA THR A 19 -9.29 -0.50 -6.77
C THR A 19 -7.99 -0.59 -5.97
N GLY A 20 -7.68 0.41 -5.13
CA GLY A 20 -6.44 0.42 -4.33
C GLY A 20 -6.42 -0.61 -3.21
N ALA A 21 -7.41 -0.57 -2.32
CA ALA A 21 -7.50 -1.51 -1.20
C ALA A 21 -7.61 -2.97 -1.65
N GLN A 22 -8.22 -3.23 -2.81
CA GLN A 22 -8.31 -4.58 -3.37
C GLN A 22 -6.99 -5.05 -3.98
N ALA A 23 -6.19 -4.14 -4.58
CA ALA A 23 -4.88 -4.48 -5.12
C ALA A 23 -3.90 -4.86 -4.00
N ASP A 24 -3.83 -4.05 -2.94
CA ASP A 24 -2.97 -4.33 -1.78
C ASP A 24 -3.32 -5.66 -1.11
N GLU A 25 -4.61 -5.93 -0.90
CA GLU A 25 -5.08 -7.17 -0.29
C GLU A 25 -4.69 -8.42 -1.10
N SER A 26 -4.81 -8.37 -2.43
CA SER A 26 -4.39 -9.48 -3.29
C SER A 26 -2.88 -9.72 -3.25
N ALA A 27 -2.08 -8.65 -3.16
CA ALA A 27 -0.63 -8.73 -3.07
C ALA A 27 -0.17 -9.29 -1.72
N ILE A 28 -0.83 -8.90 -0.63
CA ILE A 28 -0.60 -9.44 0.72
C ILE A 28 -0.87 -10.95 0.73
N GLN A 29 -2.02 -11.39 0.19
CA GLN A 29 -2.36 -12.81 0.14
C GLN A 29 -1.35 -13.61 -0.68
N ALA A 30 -0.95 -13.10 -1.85
CA ALA A 30 0.04 -13.76 -2.70
C ALA A 30 1.40 -13.89 -1.98
N HIS A 31 1.89 -12.81 -1.37
CA HIS A 31 3.16 -12.82 -0.62
C HIS A 31 3.15 -13.85 0.51
N CYS A 32 2.09 -13.88 1.32
CA CYS A 32 2.02 -14.80 2.46
C CYS A 32 1.83 -16.25 2.02
N LEU A 33 1.10 -16.50 0.93
CA LEU A 33 0.94 -17.83 0.36
C LEU A 33 2.26 -18.39 -0.18
N GLU A 34 3.07 -17.55 -0.83
CA GLU A 34 4.37 -17.92 -1.35
C GLU A 34 5.36 -18.24 -0.22
N LYS A 35 5.34 -17.45 0.85
CA LYS A 35 6.33 -17.52 1.94
C LYS A 35 6.04 -18.61 2.98
N TRP A 36 4.76 -18.92 3.24
CA TRP A 36 4.37 -19.78 4.36
C TRP A 36 3.42 -20.91 3.95
N SER A 37 3.81 -22.15 4.27
CA SER A 37 3.06 -23.36 3.92
C SER A 37 1.95 -23.74 4.91
N GLY A 38 1.99 -23.24 6.15
CA GLY A 38 0.99 -23.53 7.18
C GLY A 38 -0.07 -22.44 7.34
N ASP A 39 -1.32 -22.83 7.57
CA ASP A 39 -2.46 -21.90 7.72
C ASP A 39 -2.25 -20.88 8.84
N ALA A 40 -1.77 -21.31 10.00
CA ALA A 40 -1.52 -20.42 11.13
C ALA A 40 -0.48 -19.33 10.79
N MET A 41 0.61 -19.71 10.12
CA MET A 41 1.65 -18.77 9.70
C MET A 41 1.18 -17.85 8.58
N ARG A 42 0.36 -18.33 7.65
CA ARG A 42 -0.26 -17.49 6.62
C ARG A 42 -1.17 -16.45 7.23
N SER A 43 -2.05 -16.83 8.16
CA SER A 43 -2.95 -15.89 8.83
C SER A 43 -2.17 -14.82 9.58
N TYR A 44 -1.15 -15.21 10.34
CA TYR A 44 -0.27 -14.27 11.04
C TYR A 44 0.44 -13.32 10.06
N CYS A 45 1.01 -13.86 8.97
CA CYS A 45 1.65 -13.05 7.94
C CYS A 45 0.67 -12.03 7.33
N VAL A 46 -0.55 -12.45 6.98
CA VAL A 46 -1.56 -11.55 6.38
C VAL A 46 -1.91 -10.42 7.34
N GLU A 47 -2.07 -10.72 8.63
CA GLU A 47 -2.37 -9.72 9.65
C GLU A 47 -1.24 -8.69 9.79
N GLU A 48 0.01 -9.16 9.92
CA GLU A 48 1.19 -8.29 10.00
C GLU A 48 1.36 -7.41 8.76
N GLN A 49 1.16 -8.00 7.57
CA GLN A 49 1.30 -7.28 6.31
C GLN A 49 0.19 -6.24 6.12
N ARG A 50 -1.05 -6.52 6.54
CA ARG A 50 -2.15 -5.53 6.52
C ARG A 50 -1.87 -4.35 7.42
N GLN A 51 -1.48 -4.60 8.68
CA GLN A 51 -1.13 -3.53 9.61
C GLN A 51 0.02 -2.68 9.07
N SER A 52 0.99 -3.32 8.43
CA SER A 52 2.12 -2.63 7.80
C SER A 52 1.68 -1.81 6.58
N ALA A 53 0.81 -2.34 5.73
CA ALA A 53 0.27 -1.64 4.56
C ALA A 53 -0.54 -0.40 4.98
N GLU A 54 -1.38 -0.51 6.02
CA GLU A 54 -2.11 0.61 6.60
C GLU A 54 -1.15 1.69 7.11
N ALA A 55 -0.07 1.31 7.79
CA ALA A 55 0.94 2.25 8.24
C ALA A 55 1.66 2.91 7.06
N VAL A 56 2.09 2.14 6.04
CA VAL A 56 2.74 2.63 4.82
C VAL A 56 1.86 3.64 4.08
N ALA A 57 0.54 3.46 4.08
CA ALA A 57 -0.40 4.37 3.43
C ALA A 57 -0.35 5.81 4.00
N SER A 58 0.08 5.98 5.26
CA SER A 58 0.27 7.30 5.88
C SER A 58 1.55 8.02 5.40
N TYR A 59 2.47 7.31 4.76
CA TYR A 59 3.69 7.87 4.20
C TYR A 59 3.50 8.23 2.72
N SER A 60 4.29 9.19 2.25
CA SER A 60 4.29 9.61 0.85
C SER A 60 5.67 10.12 0.45
N GLY A 61 5.85 10.37 -0.86
CA GLY A 61 7.07 10.95 -1.40
C GLY A 61 8.14 9.91 -1.80
N PRO A 62 9.35 10.38 -2.14
CA PRO A 62 10.36 9.56 -2.81
C PRO A 62 10.90 8.42 -1.96
N ILE A 63 10.96 8.58 -0.63
CA ILE A 63 11.40 7.52 0.29
C ILE A 63 10.43 6.33 0.22
N ARG A 64 9.11 6.60 0.27
CA ARG A 64 8.10 5.55 0.13
C ARG A 64 8.22 4.83 -1.20
N GLY A 65 8.28 5.57 -2.32
CA GLY A 65 8.40 4.96 -3.65
C GLY A 65 9.68 4.14 -3.83
N GLN A 66 10.80 4.57 -3.23
CA GLN A 66 12.04 3.80 -3.22
C GLN A 66 11.89 2.49 -2.45
N CYS A 67 11.36 2.55 -1.22
CA CYS A 67 11.16 1.36 -0.40
C CYS A 67 10.16 0.38 -1.03
N GLU A 68 9.06 0.86 -1.62
CA GLU A 68 8.12 0.02 -2.38
C GLU A 68 8.78 -0.63 -3.60
N SER A 69 9.70 0.06 -4.29
CA SER A 69 10.43 -0.50 -5.44
C SER A 69 11.40 -1.61 -5.06
N GLU A 70 11.96 -1.55 -3.85
CA GLU A 70 12.94 -2.51 -3.34
C GLU A 70 12.27 -3.75 -2.74
N TRP A 71 11.22 -3.55 -1.94
CA TRP A 71 10.59 -4.61 -1.15
C TRP A 71 9.27 -5.11 -1.72
N GLY A 72 8.72 -4.41 -2.71
CA GLY A 72 7.48 -4.79 -3.39
C GLY A 72 6.31 -4.90 -2.43
N SER A 73 5.70 -6.09 -2.38
CA SER A 73 4.54 -6.39 -1.54
C SER A 73 4.87 -6.90 -0.14
N ASP A 74 6.15 -6.90 0.27
CA ASP A 74 6.51 -7.11 1.68
C ASP A 74 6.40 -5.76 2.43
N PHE A 75 5.15 -5.36 2.73
CA PHE A 75 4.83 -4.10 3.38
C PHE A 75 5.49 -3.93 4.75
N HIS A 76 5.74 -5.02 5.47
CA HIS A 76 6.53 -4.96 6.70
C HIS A 76 7.95 -4.44 6.43
N MET A 77 8.60 -4.96 5.38
CA MET A 77 9.92 -4.50 4.96
C MET A 77 9.89 -3.10 4.35
N VAL A 78 8.84 -2.73 3.61
CA VAL A 78 8.64 -1.35 3.13
C VAL A 78 8.56 -0.39 4.32
N LEU A 79 7.76 -0.71 5.34
CA LEU A 79 7.61 0.12 6.54
C LEU A 79 8.94 0.25 7.31
N PHE A 80 9.67 -0.86 7.44
CA PHE A 80 11.00 -0.85 8.04
C PHE A 80 11.96 0.07 7.28
N CYS A 81 12.04 -0.07 5.95
CA CYS A 81 12.87 0.77 5.09
C CYS A 81 12.55 2.27 5.24
N ILE A 82 11.27 2.64 5.27
CA ILE A 82 10.85 4.04 5.44
C ILE A 82 11.35 4.59 6.79
N ARG A 83 11.15 3.82 7.88
CA ARG A 83 11.54 4.22 9.23
C ARG A 83 13.06 4.37 9.38
N GLU A 84 13.83 3.53 8.71
CA GLU A 84 15.29 3.60 8.75
C GLU A 84 15.85 4.75 7.89
N THR A 85 15.22 5.01 6.74
CA THR A 85 15.73 5.98 5.75
C THR A 85 15.36 7.43 6.09
N GLN A 86 14.20 7.66 6.71
CA GLN A 86 13.69 9.00 6.95
C GLN A 86 14.59 9.85 7.88
N PRO A 87 15.10 9.35 9.02
CA PRO A 87 15.99 10.11 9.89
C PRO A 87 17.31 10.47 9.20
N LEU A 88 17.89 9.55 8.42
CA LEU A 88 19.15 9.76 7.70
C LEU A 88 19.03 10.87 6.64
N ARG A 89 17.93 10.88 5.89
CA ARG A 89 17.64 11.92 4.88
C ARG A 89 17.38 13.27 5.53
N GLN A 90 16.68 13.31 6.66
CA GLN A 90 16.43 14.56 7.40
C GLN A 90 17.73 15.17 7.91
N ALA A 91 18.60 14.35 8.50
CA ALA A 91 19.92 14.80 8.95
C ALA A 91 20.77 15.36 7.79
N ALA A 92 20.85 14.64 6.67
CA ALA A 92 21.59 15.09 5.48
C ALA A 92 21.04 16.40 4.89
N SER A 93 19.72 16.58 4.89
CA SER A 93 19.09 17.81 4.37
C SER A 93 19.37 19.05 5.23
N LEU A 94 19.47 18.86 6.55
CA LEU A 94 19.80 19.94 7.48
C LEU A 94 21.25 20.39 7.29
N GLU A 95 22.20 19.45 7.16
CA GLU A 95 23.62 19.76 6.92
C GLU A 95 23.83 20.49 5.57
N GLN A 96 23.10 20.11 4.53
CA GLN A 96 23.17 20.81 3.24
C GLN A 96 22.63 22.24 3.32
N THR A 97 21.59 22.47 4.13
CA THR A 97 21.01 23.81 4.31
C THR A 97 21.97 24.73 5.07
N THR A 98 22.67 24.22 6.09
CA THR A 98 23.66 25.02 6.83
C THR A 98 24.88 25.39 5.98
N ASN A 99 25.33 24.48 5.12
CA ASN A 99 26.50 24.73 4.27
C ASN A 99 26.22 25.74 3.15
N ASN A 100 25.00 25.77 2.62
CA ASN A 100 24.59 26.74 1.60
C ASN A 100 24.24 28.13 2.15
N ALA A 101 23.89 28.23 3.44
CA ALA A 101 23.61 29.52 4.09
C ALA A 101 24.88 30.26 4.57
N ALA A 102 26.02 29.56 4.62
CA ALA A 102 27.31 30.10 5.06
C ALA A 102 28.23 30.54 3.90
N ASN A 103 27.77 30.44 2.66
CA ASN A 103 28.50 30.75 1.42
C ASN A 103 27.77 31.85 0.64
#